data_AF-A0AAW5GDY7-F1
#
_entry.id   AF-A0AAW5GDY7-F1
#
_cell.length_a   1.000
_cell.length_b   1.000
_cell.length_c   1.000
_cell.angle_alpha   90.00
_cell.angle_beta   90.00
_cell.angle_gamma   90.00
#
_symmetry.space_group_name_H-M   'P 1'
#
loop_
_entity.id
_entity.type
_entity.pdbx_description
1 polymer ?
#
loop_
_entity_poly.entity_id
_entity_poly.type
_entity_poly.pdbx_seq_one_letter_code
_entity_poly.pdbx_strand_id
1 'polypeptide(L)' 'MFDNTPLELDEIIDQCRALAYAALNITDWEVREILLFVLQERIDHLYRTRQEEPEEAEVHHV' A
#
# COMPACT_ATOMS: atom_id res chain seq x y z
N MET A 1 -8.87 0.62 19.19
CA MET A 1 -10.11 0.52 18.40
C MET A 1 -9.67 0.04 17.03
N PHE A 2 -10.04 -1.17 16.63
CA PHE A 2 -9.74 -1.68 15.29
C PHE A 2 -10.82 -1.10 14.39
N ASP A 3 -10.53 0.04 13.76
CA ASP A 3 -11.40 0.54 12.70
C ASP A 3 -11.25 -0.42 11.53
N ASN A 4 -12.31 -1.20 11.29
CA ASN A 4 -12.39 -2.15 10.18
C ASN A 4 -12.85 -1.46 8.88
N THR A 5 -12.73 -0.14 8.82
CA THR A 5 -12.93 0.60 7.56
C THR A 5 -11.87 0.09 6.59
N PRO A 6 -12.25 -0.32 5.36
CA PRO A 6 -11.28 -0.64 4.32
C PRO A 6 -10.31 0.53 4.19
N LEU A 7 -9.02 0.23 4.15
CA LEU A 7 -7.99 1.26 3.98
C LEU A 7 -8.20 1.98 2.66
N GLU A 8 -8.23 3.30 2.69
CA GLU A 8 -8.28 4.13 1.49
C GLU A 8 -6.99 3.95 0.68
N LEU A 9 -7.05 4.17 -0.64
CA LEU A 9 -5.90 3.98 -1.53
C LEU A 9 -4.67 4.79 -1.06
N ASP A 10 -4.89 6.04 -0.63
CA ASP A 10 -3.84 6.91 -0.11
C ASP A 10 -3.19 6.36 1.17
N GLU A 11 -3.96 5.73 2.05
CA GLU A 11 -3.43 5.12 3.27
C GLU A 11 -2.55 3.91 2.96
N ILE A 12 -2.91 3.12 1.94
CA ILE A 12 -2.10 1.99 1.47
C ILE A 12 -0.80 2.50 0.84
N ILE A 13 -0.85 3.59 0.06
CA ILE A 13 0.33 4.23 -0.53
C ILE A 13 1.27 4.75 0.57
N ASP A 14 0.75 5.42 1.59
CA ASP A 14 1.53 5.93 2.71
C ASP A 14 2.19 4.81 3.51
N GLN A 15 1.48 3.70 3.72
CA GLN A 15 2.07 2.49 4.33
C GLN A 15 3.22 1.93 3.49
N CYS A 16 3.06 1.83 2.17
CA CYS A 16 4.12 1.38 1.28
C CYS A 16 5.36 2.27 1.38
N ARG A 17 5.17 3.60 1.40
CA ARG A 17 6.26 4.58 1.56
C ARG A 17 6.98 4.44 2.89
N ALA A 18 6.23 4.29 3.98
CA ALA A 18 6.79 4.12 5.32
C ALA A 18 7.62 2.83 5.43
N LEU A 19 7.11 1.73 4.89
CA LEU A 19 7.81 0.44 4.87
C LEU A 19 9.08 0.49 4.02
N ALA A 20 9.04 1.13 2.85
CA ALA A 20 10.22 1.33 2.02
C ALA A 20 11.29 2.17 2.74
N TYR A 21 10.89 3.27 3.38
CA TYR A 21 11.80 4.09 4.17
C TYR A 21 12.42 3.30 5.33
N ALA A 22 11.62 2.51 6.06
CA ALA A 22 12.10 1.67 7.14
C ALA A 22 13.12 0.64 6.62
N ALA A 23 12.82 -0.06 5.53
CA ALA A 23 13.71 -1.06 4.93
C ALA A 23 15.07 -0.47 4.49
N LEU A 24 15.09 0.77 3.99
CA LEU A 24 16.32 1.46 3.59
C LEU A 24 17.19 1.89 4.77
N ASN A 25 16.59 2.20 5.92
CA ASN A 25 17.29 2.73 7.08
C ASN A 25 17.64 1.65 8.12
N ILE A 26 17.14 0.42 7.96
CA ILE A 26 17.40 -0.65 8.91
C ILE A 26 18.75 -1.33 8.61
N THR A 27 19.56 -1.48 9.66
CA THR A 27 20.88 -2.11 9.58
C THR A 27 20.82 -3.62 9.77
N ASP A 28 19.77 -4.12 10.42
CA ASP A 28 19.58 -5.56 10.62
C ASP A 28 19.07 -6.20 9.32
N TRP A 29 19.83 -7.16 8.79
CA TRP A 29 19.51 -7.86 7.55
C TRP A 29 18.20 -8.65 7.65
N GLU A 30 17.98 -9.36 8.76
CA GLU A 30 16.80 -10.22 8.93
C GLU A 30 15.54 -9.37 9.04
N VAL A 31 15.59 -8.28 9.79
CA VAL A 31 14.47 -7.34 9.89
C VAL A 31 14.19 -6.67 8.54
N ARG A 32 15.24 -6.36 7.76
CA ARG A 32 15.06 -5.79 6.42
C ARG A 32 14.31 -6.73 5.48
N GLU A 33 14.69 -8.01 5.45
CA GLU A 33 14.02 -9.00 4.61
C GLU A 33 12.54 -9.15 4.97
N ILE A 34 12.23 -9.16 6.28
CA ILE A 34 10.83 -9.18 6.74
C ILE A 34 10.07 -7.92 6.30
N LEU A 35 10.69 -6.74 6.43
CA LEU A 35 10.06 -5.49 5.99
C LEU A 35 9.82 -5.46 4.49
N LEU A 36 10.76 -5.98 3.69
CA LEU A 36 10.62 -6.08 2.24
C LEU A 36 9.51 -7.06 1.85
N PHE A 37 9.38 -8.17 2.57
CA PHE A 37 8.28 -9.11 2.38
C PHE A 37 6.92 -8.44 2.65
N VAL A 38 6.78 -7.74 3.78
CA VAL A 38 5.54 -7.02 4.13
C VAL A 38 5.24 -5.89 3.14
N LEU A 39 6.28 -5.18 2.67
CA LEU A 39 6.14 -4.16 1.63
C LEU A 39 5.59 -4.75 0.33
N GLN A 40 6.10 -5.91 -0.09
CA GLN A 40 5.61 -6.59 -1.30
C GLN A 40 4.13 -6.94 -1.17
N GLU A 41 3.71 -7.52 -0.04
CA GLU A 41 2.30 -7.82 0.20
C GLU A 41 1.41 -6.57 0.15
N ARG A 42 1.91 -5.44 0.66
CA ARG A 42 1.18 -4.16 0.62
C ARG A 42 1.09 -3.57 -0.79
N ILE A 43 2.14 -3.72 -1.61
CA ILE A 43 2.11 -3.34 -3.02
C ILE A 43 1.11 -4.21 -3.81
N ASP A 44 1.07 -5.51 -3.54
CA ASP A 44 0.11 -6.41 -4.18
C ASP A 44 -1.33 -6.07 -3.77
N HIS A 45 -1.55 -5.73 -2.50
CA HIS A 45 -2.83 -5.22 -2.01
C HIS A 45 -3.22 -3.92 -2.71
N LEU A 46 -2.30 -2.95 -2.80
CA LEU A 46 -2.52 -1.68 -3.51
C LEU A 46 -2.94 -1.91 -4.96
N TYR A 47 -2.26 -2.83 -5.65
CA TYR A 47 -2.56 -3.16 -7.04
C TYR A 47 -3.98 -3.73 -7.19
N ARG A 48 -4.40 -4.62 -6.29
CA ARG A 48 -5.76 -5.19 -6.30
C ARG A 48 -6.81 -4.14 -5.98
N THR A 49 -6.62 -3.34 -4.93
CA THR A 49 -7.54 -2.25 -4.56
C THR A 49 -7.75 -1.28 -5.73
N ARG A 50 -6.67 -0.90 -6.42
CA ARG A 50 -6.75 -0.04 -7.61
C ARG A 50 -7.48 -0.70 -8.79
N GLN A 51 -7.43 -2.03 -8.93
CA GLN A 51 -8.17 -2.75 -9.97
C GLN A 51 -9.65 -2.98 -9.61
N GLU A 52 -9.97 -3.00 -8.32
CA GLU A 52 -11.32 -3.15 -7.80
C GLU A 52 -12.10 -1.83 -7.75
N GLU A 53 -11.41 -0.68 -7.82
CA GLU A 53 -12.03 0.60 -8.14
C GLU A 53 -12.57 0.55 -9.58
N PRO A 54 -13.91 0.52 -9.79
CA PRO A 54 -14.46 0.61 -11.14
C PRO A 54 -14.01 1.94 -11.76
N GLU A 55 -13.67 1.91 -13.05
CA GLU A 55 -13.49 3.11 -13.88
C GLU A 55 -14.81 3.91 -13.96
N GLU A 56 -15.22 4.56 -12.89
CA GLU A 56 -16.29 5.56 -12.90
C GLU A 56 -15.65 6.96 -12.97
N ALA A 57 -15.04 7.31 -14.11
CA ALA A 57 -14.90 8.69 -14.59
C ALA A 57 -14.36 8.83 -16.04
N GLU A 58 -14.84 8.02 -16.99
CA GLU A 58 -15.26 8.57 -18.29
C GLU A 58 -16.78 8.35 -18.28
N VAL A 59 -17.67 9.33 -18.13
CA VAL A 59 -18.09 10.29 -19.16
C VAL A 59 -18.92 11.41 -18.49
N HIS A 60 -18.73 12.65 -18.98
CA HIS A 60 -19.73 13.75 -19.12
C HIS A 60 -19.64 14.98 -18.20
N HIS A 61 -18.94 16.03 -18.68
CA HIS A 61 -19.67 17.26 -19.01
C HIS A 61 -19.09 17.99 -20.23
N VAL A 62 -19.95 18.05 -21.25
CA VAL A 62 -20.11 18.98 -22.39
C VAL A 62 -19.09 20.12 -22.52
#